data_AF-A0A183KDK6-F1
#
_entry.id   AF-A0A183KDK6-F1
#
_cell.length_a   1.000
_cell.length_b   1.000
_cell.length_c   1.000
_cell.angle_alpha   90.00
_cell.angle_beta   90.00
_cell.angle_gamma   90.00
#
_symmetry.space_group_name_H-M   'P 1'
#
loop_
_entity.id
_entity.type
_entity.pdbx_description
1 polymer ?
#
loop_
_entity_poly.entity_id
_entity_poly.type
_entity_poly.pdbx_seq_one_letter_code
_entity_poly.pdbx_strand_id
1 'polypeptide(L)'
;MQKNVNILQTPNEQLTKNETMINESILNCLNKDNSIFQMLCKCIAFSRMIYEIDDWHHAQYQCCFGYFYINWKGEKYALQAESHAENSMKLISLYLNSTSQQMNQQNSDDHANLLILCIVLLNYYTLAKSKIILKKTKDAFSSIRQAEKALNKVEQLIDSIEKSKNSLENIDNYEDNSKQFDRYLENYYQQWNHCTLIRLDKKFYPNLQNLKVCIYCLYGKIAFECEKYVVSFDQYMQALKFIEKTYGPESKEMISVYHALAHIEYQSSEDDMEKSIDYFKKAYEISNKM
;
A
#
# COMPACT_ATOMS: atom_id res chain seq x y z
N MET A 1 -15.58 -45.35 16.92
CA MET A 1 -14.65 -44.44 16.20
C MET A 1 -15.43 -43.69 15.14
N GLN A 2 -15.85 -42.46 15.42
CA GLN A 2 -16.38 -41.56 14.39
C GLN A 2 -15.21 -41.21 13.48
N LYS A 3 -15.26 -41.65 12.21
CA LYS A 3 -14.38 -41.11 11.17
C LYS A 3 -14.75 -39.65 11.03
N ASN A 4 -13.83 -38.75 11.42
CA ASN A 4 -13.90 -37.36 11.00
C ASN A 4 -13.92 -37.36 9.48
N VAL A 5 -15.11 -37.13 8.90
CA VAL A 5 -15.25 -36.86 7.48
C VAL A 5 -14.56 -35.53 7.28
N ASN A 6 -13.32 -35.59 6.79
CA ASN A 6 -12.56 -34.41 6.43
C ASN A 6 -13.24 -33.82 5.20
N ILE A 7 -14.20 -32.91 5.41
CA ILE A 7 -14.88 -32.22 4.31
C ILE A 7 -13.79 -31.47 3.54
N LEU A 8 -13.51 -31.94 2.32
CA LEU A 8 -12.46 -31.37 1.49
C LEU A 8 -12.89 -29.95 1.10
N GLN A 9 -12.22 -28.94 1.67
CA GLN A 9 -12.53 -27.54 1.36
C GLN A 9 -12.22 -27.23 -0.10
N THR A 10 -13.09 -26.46 -0.77
CA THR A 10 -12.86 -26.01 -2.15
C THR A 10 -11.69 -25.01 -2.21
N PRO A 11 -11.04 -24.81 -3.37
CA PRO A 11 -10.00 -23.78 -3.52
C PRO A 11 -10.46 -22.39 -3.07
N ASN A 12 -11.72 -22.02 -3.34
CA ASN A 12 -12.29 -20.74 -2.94
C ASN A 12 -12.43 -20.61 -1.42
N GLU A 13 -12.94 -21.65 -0.74
CA GLU A 13 -13.03 -21.68 0.72
C GLU A 13 -11.65 -21.62 1.38
N GLN A 14 -10.65 -22.30 0.80
CA GLN A 14 -9.27 -22.28 1.29
C GLN A 14 -8.62 -20.90 1.07
N LEU A 15 -8.92 -20.24 -0.05
CA LEU A 15 -8.47 -18.89 -0.34
C LEU A 15 -9.03 -17.92 0.71
N THR A 16 -10.35 -17.85 0.87
CA THR A 16 -11.01 -16.98 1.87
C THR A 16 -10.48 -17.23 3.27
N LYS A 17 -10.38 -18.50 3.69
CA LYS A 17 -9.84 -18.86 5.02
C LYS A 17 -8.42 -18.34 5.21
N ASN A 18 -7.55 -18.49 4.21
CA ASN A 18 -6.18 -18.00 4.31
C ASN A 18 -6.14 -16.48 4.41
N GLU A 19 -6.94 -15.76 3.62
CA GLU A 19 -7.00 -14.31 3.71
C GLU A 19 -7.45 -13.81 5.08
N THR A 20 -8.52 -14.41 5.65
CA THR A 20 -9.02 -14.06 6.98
C THR A 20 -7.94 -14.23 8.03
N MET A 21 -7.28 -15.39 8.05
CA MET A 21 -6.20 -15.68 8.99
C MET A 21 -4.97 -14.78 8.80
N ILE A 22 -4.63 -14.40 7.56
CA ILE A 22 -3.56 -13.43 7.28
C ILE A 22 -3.94 -12.07 7.87
N ASN A 23 -5.15 -11.58 7.59
CA ASN A 23 -5.64 -10.30 8.12
C ASN A 23 -5.64 -10.29 9.66
N GLU A 24 -6.15 -11.33 10.31
CA GLU A 24 -6.11 -11.47 11.77
C GLU A 24 -4.69 -11.45 12.33
N SER A 25 -3.75 -12.14 11.67
CA SER A 25 -2.36 -12.19 12.11
C SER A 25 -1.67 -10.83 12.00
N ILE A 26 -1.90 -10.13 10.89
CA ILE A 26 -1.42 -8.76 10.65
C ILE A 26 -1.96 -7.81 11.73
N LEU A 27 -3.24 -7.93 12.05
CA LEU A 27 -3.92 -7.07 13.00
C LEU A 27 -3.44 -7.22 14.42
N ASN A 28 -3.13 -8.44 14.81
CA ASN A 28 -2.64 -8.76 16.13
C ASN A 28 -1.13 -8.50 16.27
N CYS A 29 -0.49 -7.91 15.26
CA CYS A 29 0.96 -7.70 15.19
C CYS A 29 1.75 -8.98 15.54
N LEU A 30 1.17 -10.15 15.24
CA LEU A 30 1.84 -11.42 15.47
C LEU A 30 3.12 -11.42 14.62
N ASN A 31 4.18 -12.02 15.16
CA ASN A 31 5.50 -12.03 14.55
C ASN A 31 5.43 -12.36 13.05
N LYS A 32 6.39 -11.82 12.29
CA LYS A 32 6.61 -12.07 10.84
C LYS A 32 6.98 -13.53 10.58
N ASP A 33 6.09 -14.44 10.96
CA ASP A 33 6.31 -15.87 10.99
C ASP A 33 6.30 -16.43 9.57
N ASN A 34 7.03 -17.52 9.40
CA ASN A 34 7.01 -18.27 8.14
C ASN A 34 5.60 -18.77 7.78
N SER A 35 4.69 -18.90 8.75
CA SER A 35 3.30 -19.32 8.56
C SER A 35 2.51 -18.38 7.66
N ILE A 36 2.54 -17.06 7.92
CA ILE A 36 1.78 -16.09 7.13
C ILE A 36 2.29 -16.06 5.69
N PHE A 37 3.61 -16.17 5.52
CA PHE A 37 4.20 -16.24 4.19
C PHE A 37 3.80 -17.51 3.43
N GLN A 38 3.76 -18.66 4.11
CA GLN A 38 3.24 -19.90 3.52
C GLN A 38 1.77 -19.77 3.10
N MET A 39 0.96 -19.06 3.89
CA MET A 39 -0.43 -18.79 3.55
C MET A 39 -0.56 -17.88 2.32
N LEU A 40 0.27 -16.85 2.20
CA LEU A 40 0.33 -16.02 0.99
C LEU A 40 0.72 -16.82 -0.26
N CYS A 41 1.70 -17.73 -0.15
CA CYS A 41 2.04 -18.66 -1.24
C CYS A 41 0.82 -19.51 -1.67
N LYS A 42 0.04 -19.98 -0.68
CA LYS A 42 -1.19 -20.73 -0.95
C LYS A 42 -2.26 -19.86 -1.61
N CYS A 43 -2.44 -18.60 -1.19
CA CYS A 43 -3.39 -17.68 -1.84
C CYS A 43 -3.05 -17.46 -3.32
N ILE A 44 -1.77 -17.33 -3.68
CA ILE A 44 -1.35 -17.27 -5.09
C ILE A 44 -1.70 -18.56 -5.82
N ALA A 45 -1.42 -19.72 -5.23
CA ALA A 45 -1.73 -21.00 -5.87
C ALA A 45 -3.24 -21.15 -6.10
N PHE A 46 -4.07 -20.88 -5.08
CA PHE A 46 -5.52 -20.97 -5.20
C PHE A 46 -6.10 -19.94 -6.16
N SER A 47 -5.60 -18.69 -6.16
CA SER A 47 -6.06 -17.70 -7.14
C SER A 47 -5.79 -18.12 -8.59
N ARG A 48 -4.70 -18.84 -8.88
CA ARG A 48 -4.45 -19.43 -10.22
C ARG A 48 -5.35 -20.62 -10.54
N MET A 49 -5.92 -21.29 -9.54
CA MET A 49 -6.86 -22.40 -9.74
C MET A 49 -8.29 -21.89 -9.95
N ILE A 50 -8.64 -20.77 -9.31
CA ILE A 50 -9.97 -20.17 -9.34
C ILE A 50 -10.11 -19.25 -10.56
N TYR A 51 -9.09 -18.46 -10.84
CA TYR A 51 -9.06 -17.49 -11.92
C TYR A 51 -8.10 -17.96 -13.02
N GLU A 52 -8.40 -17.63 -14.27
CA GLU A 52 -7.47 -17.87 -15.37
C GLU A 52 -6.15 -17.09 -15.15
N ILE A 53 -5.06 -17.55 -15.76
CA ILE A 53 -3.73 -16.94 -15.54
C ILE A 53 -3.71 -15.46 -15.93
N ASP A 54 -4.49 -15.08 -16.94
CA ASP A 54 -4.57 -13.72 -17.48
C ASP A 54 -5.67 -12.87 -16.80
N ASP A 55 -6.32 -13.40 -15.77
CA ASP A 55 -7.38 -12.70 -15.05
C ASP A 55 -6.81 -11.65 -14.09
N TRP A 56 -7.43 -10.46 -14.07
CA TRP A 56 -7.01 -9.34 -13.23
C TRP A 56 -7.18 -9.62 -11.72
N HIS A 57 -8.09 -10.52 -11.31
CA HIS A 57 -8.22 -10.95 -9.92
C HIS A 57 -6.95 -11.63 -9.43
N HIS A 58 -6.25 -12.38 -10.30
CA HIS A 58 -4.94 -12.96 -9.97
C HIS A 58 -3.87 -11.89 -9.71
N ALA A 59 -3.99 -10.71 -10.36
CA ALA A 59 -3.07 -9.60 -10.17
C ALA A 59 -3.08 -9.04 -8.74
N GLN A 60 -4.20 -9.15 -8.02
CA GLN A 60 -4.32 -8.75 -6.62
C GLN A 60 -3.34 -9.55 -5.74
N TYR A 61 -3.30 -10.87 -5.92
CA TYR A 61 -2.43 -11.74 -5.14
C TYR A 61 -0.96 -11.57 -5.51
N GLN A 62 -0.64 -11.35 -6.79
CA GLN A 62 0.71 -11.00 -7.24
C GLN A 62 1.20 -9.69 -6.60
N CYS A 63 0.32 -8.68 -6.53
CA CYS A 63 0.61 -7.39 -5.92
C CYS A 63 0.94 -7.53 -4.42
N CYS A 64 0.04 -8.17 -3.67
CA CYS A 64 0.25 -8.46 -2.25
C CYS A 64 1.57 -9.19 -2.03
N PHE A 65 1.82 -10.25 -2.78
CA PHE A 65 2.99 -11.09 -2.56
C PHE A 65 4.31 -10.36 -2.83
N GLY A 66 4.36 -9.51 -3.86
CA GLY A 66 5.51 -8.64 -4.11
C GLY A 66 5.77 -7.70 -2.93
N TYR A 67 4.71 -7.06 -2.42
CA TYR A 67 4.80 -6.19 -1.25
C TYR A 67 5.28 -6.95 0.00
N PHE A 68 4.72 -8.14 0.29
CA PHE A 68 5.10 -8.93 1.46
C PHE A 68 6.53 -9.48 1.38
N TYR A 69 7.02 -9.85 0.19
CA TYR A 69 8.42 -10.25 0.02
C TYR A 69 9.37 -9.19 0.55
N ILE A 70 9.24 -7.96 0.08
CA ILE A 70 10.21 -6.92 0.39
C ILE A 70 10.04 -6.35 1.82
N ASN A 71 8.81 -6.29 2.34
CA ASN A 71 8.54 -5.72 3.67
C ASN A 71 8.69 -6.72 4.81
N TRP A 72 8.49 -8.03 4.56
CA TRP A 72 8.56 -9.04 5.61
C TRP A 72 9.76 -9.97 5.49
N LYS A 73 10.09 -10.43 4.29
CA LYS A 73 11.27 -11.28 4.08
C LYS A 73 12.56 -10.49 3.91
N GLY A 74 12.44 -9.20 3.57
CA GLY A 74 13.53 -8.23 3.55
C GLY A 74 14.23 -8.11 2.21
N GLU A 75 15.29 -7.32 2.21
CA GLU A 75 15.93 -6.78 0.99
C GLU A 75 16.50 -7.85 0.05
N LYS A 76 16.91 -9.02 0.58
CA LYS A 76 17.41 -10.13 -0.23
C LYS A 76 16.40 -10.71 -1.22
N TYR A 77 15.12 -10.40 -1.06
CA TYR A 77 14.04 -10.80 -1.98
C TYR A 77 13.58 -9.69 -2.92
N ALA A 78 14.37 -8.61 -3.07
CA ALA A 78 14.02 -7.49 -3.94
C ALA A 78 13.74 -7.91 -5.39
N LEU A 79 14.50 -8.87 -5.94
CA LEU A 79 14.28 -9.37 -7.30
C LEU A 79 12.92 -10.09 -7.45
N GLN A 80 12.56 -10.92 -6.48
CA GLN A 80 11.27 -11.60 -6.45
C GLN A 80 10.13 -10.60 -6.31
N ALA A 81 10.29 -9.60 -5.42
CA ALA A 81 9.31 -8.54 -5.24
C ALA A 81 9.09 -7.72 -6.52
N GLU A 82 10.17 -7.36 -7.23
CA GLU A 82 10.11 -6.69 -8.53
C GLU A 82 9.33 -7.55 -9.55
N SER A 83 9.69 -8.82 -9.69
CA SER A 83 9.04 -9.72 -10.65
C SER A 83 7.54 -9.89 -10.40
N HIS A 84 7.13 -10.07 -9.14
CA HIS A 84 5.71 -10.18 -8.79
C HIS A 84 4.94 -8.88 -9.06
N ALA A 85 5.53 -7.73 -8.76
CA ALA A 85 4.91 -6.43 -9.04
C ALA A 85 4.80 -6.15 -10.55
N GLU A 86 5.81 -6.51 -11.34
CA GLU A 86 5.77 -6.39 -12.81
C GLU A 86 4.69 -7.30 -13.43
N ASN A 87 4.60 -8.55 -12.97
CA ASN A 87 3.55 -9.48 -13.41
C ASN A 87 2.15 -8.96 -13.06
N SER A 88 1.96 -8.44 -11.85
CA SER A 88 0.71 -7.81 -11.45
C SER A 88 0.35 -6.63 -12.37
N MET A 89 1.31 -5.72 -12.63
CA MET A 89 1.09 -4.58 -13.54
C MET A 89 0.77 -5.00 -14.98
N LYS A 90 1.40 -6.08 -15.47
CA LYS A 90 1.11 -6.63 -16.79
C LYS A 90 -0.34 -7.11 -16.89
N LEU A 91 -0.82 -7.85 -15.90
CA LEU A 91 -2.20 -8.34 -15.85
C LEU A 91 -3.22 -7.18 -15.79
N ILE A 92 -2.95 -6.18 -14.95
CA ILE A 92 -3.79 -4.97 -14.88
C ILE A 92 -3.81 -4.22 -16.21
N SER A 93 -2.67 -4.12 -16.90
CA SER A 93 -2.59 -3.46 -18.20
C SER A 93 -3.38 -4.21 -19.27
N LEU A 94 -3.31 -5.54 -19.29
CA LEU A 94 -4.10 -6.38 -20.20
C LEU A 94 -5.59 -6.19 -19.97
N TYR A 95 -6.02 -6.19 -18.70
CA TYR A 95 -7.40 -5.92 -18.32
C TYR A 95 -7.85 -4.54 -18.82
N LEU A 96 -7.15 -3.47 -18.46
CA LEU A 96 -7.51 -2.10 -18.87
C LEU A 96 -7.56 -1.92 -20.40
N ASN A 97 -6.66 -2.57 -21.13
CA ASN A 97 -6.68 -2.54 -22.60
C ASN A 97 -7.87 -3.30 -23.19
N SER A 98 -8.23 -4.46 -22.62
CA SER A 98 -9.42 -5.20 -23.05
C SER A 98 -10.72 -4.46 -22.74
N THR A 99 -10.80 -3.79 -21.59
CA THR A 99 -11.98 -3.04 -21.15
C THR A 99 -12.14 -1.72 -21.90
N SER A 100 -11.05 -1.00 -22.18
CA SER A 100 -11.10 0.24 -22.98
C SER A 100 -11.57 0.00 -24.43
N GLN A 101 -11.31 -1.18 -24.99
CA GLN A 101 -11.84 -1.58 -26.30
C GLN A 101 -13.35 -1.88 -26.26
N GLN A 102 -13.88 -2.32 -25.11
CA GLN A 102 -15.29 -2.64 -24.91
C GLN A 102 -16.13 -1.41 -24.49
N MET A 103 -15.53 -0.43 -23.81
CA MET A 103 -16.21 0.77 -23.27
C MET A 103 -16.59 1.85 -24.30
N ASN A 104 -16.42 1.61 -25.60
CA ASN A 104 -16.93 2.53 -26.64
C ASN A 104 -18.46 2.51 -26.81
N GLN A 105 -19.23 1.83 -25.95
CA GLN A 105 -20.69 1.72 -26.11
C GLN A 105 -21.57 1.96 -24.87
N GLN A 106 -21.09 1.95 -23.62
CA GLN A 106 -21.96 2.23 -22.47
C GLN A 106 -21.23 2.97 -21.34
N ASN A 107 -22.01 3.81 -20.66
CA ASN A 107 -21.63 4.84 -19.70
C ASN A 107 -20.57 4.43 -18.68
N SER A 108 -19.72 5.41 -18.36
CA SER A 108 -18.62 5.38 -17.41
C SER A 108 -19.11 5.13 -15.97
N ASP A 109 -19.16 3.88 -15.53
CA ASP A 109 -19.34 3.57 -14.12
C ASP A 109 -17.99 3.48 -13.42
N ASP A 110 -17.73 4.48 -12.56
CA ASP A 110 -16.54 4.80 -11.76
C ASP A 110 -16.04 3.68 -10.81
N HIS A 111 -16.51 2.46 -10.97
CA HIS A 111 -16.53 1.43 -9.94
C HIS A 111 -15.49 0.32 -10.15
N ALA A 112 -14.65 0.40 -11.18
CA ALA A 112 -13.40 -0.35 -11.28
C ALA A 112 -12.15 0.48 -10.91
N ASN A 113 -12.30 1.75 -10.49
CA ASN A 113 -11.17 2.67 -10.36
C ASN A 113 -10.41 2.54 -9.03
N LEU A 114 -11.10 2.47 -7.87
CA LEU A 114 -10.40 2.53 -6.58
C LEU A 114 -9.48 1.32 -6.34
N LEU A 115 -9.97 0.12 -6.62
CA LEU A 115 -9.20 -1.11 -6.46
C LEU A 115 -7.99 -1.15 -7.39
N ILE A 116 -8.21 -0.87 -8.67
CA ILE A 116 -7.12 -0.84 -9.65
C ILE A 116 -6.10 0.22 -9.25
N LEU A 117 -6.53 1.39 -8.79
CA LEU A 117 -5.65 2.41 -8.26
C LEU A 117 -4.86 1.93 -7.03
N CYS A 118 -5.46 1.15 -6.12
CA CYS A 118 -4.76 0.56 -4.97
C CYS A 118 -3.70 -0.46 -5.40
N ILE A 119 -4.03 -1.34 -6.36
CA ILE A 119 -3.09 -2.31 -6.93
C ILE A 119 -1.93 -1.57 -7.62
N VAL A 120 -2.24 -0.56 -8.43
CA VAL A 120 -1.26 0.28 -9.13
C VAL A 120 -0.36 1.01 -8.14
N LEU A 121 -0.93 1.61 -7.09
CA LEU A 121 -0.21 2.29 -6.01
C LEU A 121 0.78 1.34 -5.33
N LEU A 122 0.28 0.19 -4.87
CA LEU A 122 1.09 -0.77 -4.11
C LEU A 122 2.16 -1.42 -4.97
N ASN A 123 1.88 -1.70 -6.25
CA ASN A 123 2.88 -2.18 -7.20
C ASN A 123 3.95 -1.14 -7.46
N TYR A 124 3.62 0.13 -7.73
CA TYR A 124 4.64 1.16 -7.96
C TYR A 124 5.49 1.43 -6.72
N TYR A 125 4.91 1.40 -5.52
CA TYR A 125 5.66 1.44 -4.27
C TYR A 125 6.63 0.26 -4.17
N THR A 126 6.15 -0.95 -4.43
CA THR A 126 6.97 -2.18 -4.38
C THR A 126 8.10 -2.13 -5.39
N LEU A 127 7.83 -1.70 -6.63
CA LEU A 127 8.82 -1.51 -7.68
C LEU A 127 9.86 -0.44 -7.30
N ALA A 128 9.45 0.69 -6.75
CA ALA A 128 10.38 1.72 -6.30
C ALA A 128 11.33 1.17 -5.23
N LYS A 129 10.78 0.46 -4.25
CA LYS A 129 11.55 -0.12 -3.13
C LYS A 129 12.50 -1.23 -3.60
N SER A 130 12.05 -2.12 -4.48
CA SER A 130 12.91 -3.17 -5.02
C SER A 130 14.01 -2.61 -5.90
N LYS A 131 13.68 -1.67 -6.80
CA LYS A 131 14.64 -1.07 -7.74
C LYS A 131 15.72 -0.28 -7.03
N ILE A 132 15.41 0.45 -5.95
CA ILE A 132 16.45 1.15 -5.20
C ILE A 132 17.41 0.17 -4.51
N ILE A 133 16.90 -0.93 -3.93
CA ILE A 133 17.75 -1.99 -3.34
C ILE A 133 18.62 -2.66 -4.40
N LEU A 134 18.08 -2.86 -5.60
CA LEU A 134 18.79 -3.42 -6.76
C LEU A 134 19.70 -2.41 -7.47
N LYS A 135 19.89 -1.21 -6.92
CA LYS A 135 20.72 -0.13 -7.48
C LYS A 135 20.27 0.35 -8.87
N LYS A 136 19.00 0.16 -9.22
CA LYS A 136 18.34 0.69 -10.43
C LYS A 136 17.75 2.07 -10.15
N THR A 137 18.58 3.03 -9.72
CA THR A 137 18.14 4.31 -9.11
C THR A 137 17.23 5.13 -10.02
N LYS A 138 17.52 5.22 -11.33
CA LYS A 138 16.67 5.96 -12.29
C LYS A 138 15.28 5.34 -12.42
N ASP A 139 15.19 4.02 -12.49
CA ASP A 139 13.92 3.30 -12.60
C ASP A 139 13.14 3.35 -11.28
N ALA A 140 13.83 3.34 -10.15
CA ALA A 140 13.25 3.56 -8.84
C ALA A 140 12.62 4.95 -8.74
N PHE A 141 13.31 5.99 -9.23
CA PHE A 141 12.82 7.37 -9.24
C PHE A 141 11.57 7.52 -10.14
N SER A 142 11.55 6.85 -11.29
CA SER A 142 10.36 6.79 -12.13
C SER A 142 9.20 6.10 -11.42
N SER A 143 9.46 4.95 -10.78
CA SER A 143 8.44 4.15 -10.09
C SER A 143 7.83 4.90 -8.90
N ILE A 144 8.64 5.57 -8.08
CA ILE A 144 8.13 6.28 -6.89
C ILE A 144 7.27 7.50 -7.27
N ARG A 145 7.61 8.20 -8.37
CA ARG A 145 6.76 9.26 -8.94
C ARG A 145 5.39 8.74 -9.35
N GLN A 146 5.32 7.53 -9.90
CA GLN A 146 4.04 6.93 -10.25
C GLN A 146 3.26 6.46 -9.02
N ALA A 147 3.95 5.99 -7.97
CA ALA A 147 3.32 5.67 -6.68
C ALA A 147 2.68 6.92 -6.06
N GLU A 148 3.40 8.05 -5.99
CA GLU A 148 2.84 9.32 -5.48
C GLU A 148 1.63 9.79 -6.28
N LYS A 149 1.68 9.71 -7.62
CA LYS A 149 0.52 10.03 -8.47
C LYS A 149 -0.67 9.13 -8.22
N ALA A 150 -0.44 7.82 -8.04
CA ALA A 150 -1.50 6.87 -7.73
C ALA A 150 -2.09 7.14 -6.34
N LEU A 151 -1.25 7.47 -5.35
CA LEU A 151 -1.68 7.85 -4.01
C LEU A 151 -2.62 9.05 -4.04
N ASN A 152 -2.24 10.13 -4.73
CA ASN A 152 -3.07 11.33 -4.84
C ASN A 152 -4.43 11.03 -5.47
N LYS A 153 -4.49 10.13 -6.47
CA LYS A 153 -5.75 9.70 -7.09
C LYS A 153 -6.60 8.85 -6.14
N VAL A 154 -5.98 7.95 -5.37
CA VAL A 154 -6.68 7.17 -4.34
C VAL A 154 -7.30 8.10 -3.30
N GLU A 155 -6.55 9.08 -2.79
CA GLU A 155 -7.05 10.04 -1.81
C GLU A 155 -8.20 10.89 -2.37
N GLN A 156 -8.07 11.42 -3.59
CA GLN A 156 -9.14 12.17 -4.25
C GLN A 156 -10.43 11.35 -4.43
N LEU A 157 -10.29 10.07 -4.78
CA LEU A 157 -11.44 9.19 -4.97
C LEU A 157 -12.11 8.84 -3.63
N ILE A 158 -11.33 8.58 -2.57
CA ILE A 158 -11.84 8.38 -1.22
C ILE A 158 -12.60 9.62 -0.75
N ASP A 159 -12.00 10.82 -0.87
CA ASP A 159 -12.65 12.08 -0.50
C ASP A 159 -13.97 12.30 -1.27
N SER A 160 -14.01 11.90 -2.55
CA SER A 160 -15.21 12.02 -3.39
C SER A 160 -16.31 11.04 -2.97
N ILE A 161 -15.93 9.82 -2.62
CA ILE A 161 -16.84 8.78 -2.07
C ILE A 161 -17.40 9.22 -0.71
N GLU A 162 -16.58 9.81 0.15
CA GLU A 162 -17.03 10.33 1.45
C GLU A 162 -18.00 11.52 1.28
N LYS A 163 -17.71 12.44 0.35
CA LYS A 163 -18.56 13.61 0.08
C LYS A 163 -19.90 13.27 -0.56
N SER A 164 -19.93 12.35 -1.52
CA SER A 164 -21.18 11.93 -2.18
C SER A 164 -22.16 11.30 -1.20
N LYS A 165 -21.64 10.63 -0.16
CA LYS A 165 -22.43 10.10 0.95
C LYS A 165 -23.04 11.20 1.82
N ASN A 166 -22.27 12.21 2.20
CA ASN A 166 -22.77 13.34 3.00
C ASN A 166 -23.90 14.11 2.28
N SER A 167 -23.95 14.10 0.94
CA SER A 167 -25.06 14.69 0.17
C SER A 167 -26.32 13.82 0.08
N LEU A 168 -26.22 12.49 0.29
CA LEU A 168 -27.35 11.57 0.29
C LEU A 168 -28.05 11.49 1.68
N GLU A 169 -27.38 11.93 2.74
CA GLU A 169 -27.85 11.86 4.15
C GLU A 169 -28.75 13.04 4.59
N ASN A 170 -29.44 13.72 3.66
CA ASN A 170 -30.53 14.67 3.98
C ASN A 170 -31.92 13.99 4.11
N ILE A 171 -31.97 12.67 4.34
CA ILE A 171 -33.22 11.93 4.54
C ILE A 171 -33.16 11.27 5.91
N ASP A 172 -34.09 11.68 6.77
CA ASP A 172 -34.25 11.32 8.18
C ASP A 172 -34.12 9.81 8.48
N ASN A 173 -32.96 9.38 9.00
CA ASN A 173 -32.87 8.28 9.96
C ASN A 173 -31.48 8.24 10.63
N TYR A 174 -31.46 8.51 11.93
CA TYR A 174 -30.24 8.72 12.74
C TYR A 174 -29.62 7.42 13.31
N GLU A 175 -29.99 6.24 12.80
CA GLU A 175 -29.36 4.98 13.20
C GLU A 175 -28.22 4.58 12.25
N ASP A 176 -27.02 4.98 12.68
CA ASP A 176 -25.71 4.37 12.40
C ASP A 176 -25.13 4.50 10.98
N ASN A 177 -25.00 5.75 10.52
CA ASN A 177 -24.36 6.13 9.25
C ASN A 177 -22.97 5.50 9.03
N SER A 178 -22.24 5.17 10.11
CA SER A 178 -20.95 4.47 10.04
C SER A 178 -21.11 3.03 9.51
N LYS A 179 -22.05 2.26 10.08
CA LYS A 179 -22.33 0.88 9.66
C LYS A 179 -22.91 0.80 8.25
N GLN A 180 -23.60 1.84 7.78
CA GLN A 180 -24.13 1.88 6.41
C GLN A 180 -23.03 2.09 5.36
N PHE A 181 -22.01 2.88 5.67
CA PHE A 181 -20.81 3.02 4.82
C PHE A 181 -20.06 1.69 4.69
N ASP A 182 -19.82 1.05 5.83
CA ASP A 182 -19.13 -0.24 5.88
C ASP A 182 -19.90 -1.32 5.09
N ARG A 183 -21.24 -1.30 5.13
CA ARG A 183 -22.09 -2.21 4.33
C ARG A 183 -22.05 -1.91 2.83
N TYR A 184 -22.07 -0.65 2.42
CA TYR A 184 -21.98 -0.28 1.00
C TYR A 184 -20.64 -0.75 0.42
N LEU A 185 -19.55 -0.46 1.14
CA LEU A 185 -18.23 -0.94 0.80
C LEU A 185 -18.18 -2.46 0.78
N GLU A 186 -18.73 -3.16 1.78
CA GLU A 186 -18.75 -4.63 1.80
C GLU A 186 -19.44 -5.22 0.57
N ASN A 187 -20.61 -4.67 0.20
CA ASN A 187 -21.33 -5.11 -1.00
C ASN A 187 -20.52 -4.85 -2.27
N TYR A 188 -19.86 -3.68 -2.37
CA TYR A 188 -18.93 -3.37 -3.45
C TYR A 188 -17.80 -4.42 -3.52
N TYR A 189 -17.19 -4.73 -2.38
CA TYR A 189 -16.09 -5.69 -2.33
C TYR A 189 -16.49 -7.14 -2.63
N GLN A 190 -17.75 -7.51 -2.39
CA GLN A 190 -18.26 -8.83 -2.75
C GLN A 190 -18.54 -8.94 -4.25
N GLN A 191 -19.01 -7.86 -4.89
CA GLN A 191 -19.33 -7.87 -6.33
C GLN A 191 -18.12 -8.17 -7.22
N TRP A 192 -16.92 -7.70 -6.84
CA TRP A 192 -15.71 -7.90 -7.66
C TRP A 192 -14.73 -8.94 -7.10
N ASN A 193 -15.22 -9.89 -6.28
CA ASN A 193 -14.40 -10.96 -5.70
C ASN A 193 -13.05 -10.45 -5.14
N HIS A 194 -13.10 -9.37 -4.36
CA HIS A 194 -11.89 -8.69 -3.94
C HIS A 194 -11.06 -9.54 -2.99
N CYS A 195 -9.75 -9.54 -3.23
CA CYS A 195 -8.77 -10.00 -2.25
C CYS A 195 -8.88 -9.11 -1.02
N THR A 196 -9.22 -9.71 0.14
CA THR A 196 -9.42 -8.92 1.36
C THR A 196 -8.14 -8.25 1.88
N LEU A 197 -6.98 -8.61 1.33
CA LEU A 197 -5.68 -8.05 1.66
C LEU A 197 -5.43 -6.64 1.05
N ILE A 198 -6.19 -6.22 0.03
CA ILE A 198 -6.06 -4.89 -0.64
C ILE A 198 -7.31 -4.02 -0.41
N ARG A 199 -8.07 -4.27 0.67
CA ARG A 199 -9.29 -3.51 0.99
C ARG A 199 -8.97 -2.33 1.91
N LEU A 200 -9.32 -1.11 1.48
CA LEU A 200 -8.96 0.14 2.18
C LEU A 200 -9.66 0.32 3.54
N ASP A 201 -10.90 -0.15 3.63
CA ASP A 201 -11.81 -0.12 4.78
C ASP A 201 -11.54 -1.25 5.78
N LYS A 202 -11.16 -2.42 5.29
CA LYS A 202 -10.80 -3.57 6.12
C LYS A 202 -9.33 -3.54 6.47
N LYS A 203 -8.97 -2.66 7.40
CA LYS A 203 -7.64 -2.60 8.03
C LYS A 203 -6.54 -2.88 7.01
N PHE A 204 -6.60 -2.12 5.92
CA PHE A 204 -5.72 -2.19 4.76
C PHE A 204 -4.29 -2.43 5.22
N TYR A 205 -3.61 -3.38 4.59
CA TYR A 205 -2.22 -3.67 4.92
C TYR A 205 -1.31 -3.50 3.70
N PRO A 206 -0.41 -2.50 3.72
CA PRO A 206 -0.23 -1.49 4.77
C PRO A 206 -1.38 -0.48 4.80
N ASN A 207 -1.74 0.06 5.96
CA ASN A 207 -2.79 1.10 6.05
C ASN A 207 -2.41 2.30 5.17
N LEU A 208 -3.39 3.01 4.61
CA LEU A 208 -3.15 4.07 3.62
C LEU A 208 -2.30 5.22 4.18
N GLN A 209 -2.54 5.65 5.42
CA GLN A 209 -1.76 6.65 6.14
C GLN A 209 -0.31 6.16 6.34
N ASN A 210 -0.12 4.91 6.78
CA ASN A 210 1.21 4.32 6.94
C ASN A 210 1.95 4.22 5.59
N LEU A 211 1.24 3.81 4.55
CA LEU A 211 1.76 3.71 3.19
C LEU A 211 2.16 5.09 2.64
N LYS A 212 1.36 6.13 2.91
CA LYS A 212 1.66 7.52 2.55
C LYS A 212 2.96 7.99 3.17
N VAL A 213 3.16 7.78 4.47
CA VAL A 213 4.45 8.06 5.15
C VAL A 213 5.60 7.31 4.49
N CYS A 214 5.40 6.01 4.21
CA CYS A 214 6.40 5.17 3.57
C CYS A 214 6.75 5.65 2.15
N ILE A 215 5.78 6.14 1.38
CA ILE A 215 5.98 6.69 0.04
C ILE A 215 6.79 7.98 0.12
N TYR A 216 6.43 8.92 0.99
CA TYR A 216 7.18 10.18 1.15
C TYR A 216 8.63 9.92 1.58
N CYS A 217 8.84 9.05 2.58
CA CYS A 217 10.20 8.72 3.03
C CYS A 217 11.02 8.01 1.94
N LEU A 218 10.40 7.06 1.23
CA LEU A 218 11.08 6.35 0.14
C LEU A 218 11.40 7.28 -1.03
N TYR A 219 10.51 8.22 -1.34
CA TYR A 219 10.74 9.22 -2.38
C TYR A 219 11.86 10.17 -1.96
N GLY A 220 11.85 10.66 -0.73
CA GLY A 220 12.94 11.43 -0.14
C GLY A 220 14.29 10.73 -0.32
N LYS A 221 14.37 9.45 0.05
CA LYS A 221 15.57 8.63 -0.11
C LYS A 221 16.01 8.48 -1.57
N ILE A 222 15.10 8.09 -2.47
CA ILE A 222 15.44 7.88 -3.88
C ILE A 222 15.83 9.21 -4.55
N ALA A 223 15.22 10.32 -4.15
CA ALA A 223 15.58 11.66 -4.64
C ALA A 223 16.98 12.07 -4.18
N PHE A 224 17.35 11.78 -2.93
CA PHE A 224 18.69 12.01 -2.39
C PHE A 224 19.75 11.23 -3.20
N GLU A 225 19.52 9.93 -3.40
CA GLU A 225 20.38 9.05 -4.22
C GLU A 225 20.46 9.47 -5.69
N CYS A 226 19.50 10.27 -6.15
CA CYS A 226 19.49 10.90 -7.48
C CYS A 226 20.12 12.31 -7.50
N GLU A 227 20.72 12.76 -6.38
CA GLU A 227 21.26 14.12 -6.19
C GLU A 227 20.20 15.24 -6.35
N LYS A 228 18.91 14.90 -6.17
CA LYS A 228 17.79 15.84 -6.21
C LYS A 228 17.45 16.32 -4.82
N TYR A 229 18.39 17.02 -4.18
CA TYR A 229 18.31 17.38 -2.75
C TYR A 229 17.07 18.21 -2.40
N VAL A 230 16.67 19.16 -3.23
CA VAL A 230 15.45 19.95 -3.02
C VAL A 230 14.21 19.05 -2.97
N VAL A 231 14.08 18.14 -3.95
CA VAL A 231 12.96 17.18 -3.97
C VAL A 231 13.02 16.24 -2.77
N SER A 232 14.22 15.82 -2.37
CA SER A 232 14.42 14.98 -1.20
C SER A 232 13.92 15.66 0.08
N PHE A 233 14.34 16.91 0.29
CA PHE A 233 13.94 17.75 1.40
C PHE A 233 12.43 17.95 1.44
N ASP A 234 11.82 18.37 0.32
CA ASP A 234 10.37 18.60 0.22
C ASP A 234 9.55 17.37 0.60
N GLN A 235 10.00 16.18 0.19
CA GLN A 235 9.32 14.92 0.47
C GLN A 235 9.42 14.52 1.95
N TYR A 236 10.58 14.70 2.58
CA TYR A 236 10.72 14.46 4.02
C TYR A 236 9.95 15.49 4.85
N MET A 237 9.87 16.75 4.41
CA MET A 237 9.03 17.77 5.06
C MET A 237 7.54 17.43 4.94
N GLN A 238 7.08 16.92 3.80
CA GLN A 238 5.72 16.39 3.66
C GLN A 238 5.46 15.21 4.61
N ALA A 239 6.43 14.30 4.76
CA ALA A 239 6.34 13.20 5.72
C ALA A 239 6.21 13.72 7.16
N LEU A 240 7.06 14.65 7.61
CA LEU A 240 6.97 15.23 8.96
C LEU A 240 5.61 15.87 9.22
N LYS A 241 5.15 16.75 8.31
CA LYS A 241 3.86 17.44 8.46
C LYS A 241 2.71 16.45 8.58
N PHE A 242 2.76 15.36 7.81
CA PHE A 242 1.73 14.33 7.86
C PHE A 242 1.81 13.52 9.16
N ILE A 243 3.02 13.10 9.58
CA ILE A 243 3.23 12.35 10.83
C ILE A 243 2.76 13.19 12.02
N GLU A 244 3.10 14.47 12.08
CA GLU A 244 2.68 15.39 13.15
C GLU A 244 1.16 15.46 13.25
N LYS A 245 0.48 15.63 12.11
CA LYS A 245 -0.98 15.68 12.05
C LYS A 245 -1.64 14.36 12.49
N THR A 246 -1.04 13.22 12.16
CA THR A 246 -1.65 11.90 12.36
C THR A 246 -1.31 11.28 13.72
N TYR A 247 -0.08 11.44 14.20
CA TYR A 247 0.43 10.77 15.40
C TYR A 247 0.91 11.75 16.50
N GLY A 248 0.92 13.06 16.22
CA GLY A 248 1.32 14.10 17.16
C GLY A 248 2.80 14.55 17.02
N PRO A 249 3.19 15.68 17.64
CA PRO A 249 4.47 16.36 17.44
C PRO A 249 5.73 15.67 18.00
N GLU A 250 5.59 14.51 18.63
CA GLU A 250 6.71 13.75 19.24
C GLU A 250 6.61 12.25 18.96
N SER A 251 6.03 11.89 17.82
CA SER A 251 5.86 10.48 17.43
C SER A 251 7.20 9.86 17.01
N LYS A 252 7.42 8.57 17.34
CA LYS A 252 8.63 7.83 16.93
C LYS A 252 8.86 7.80 15.43
N GLU A 253 7.78 7.85 14.66
CA GLU A 253 7.81 7.85 13.21
C GLU A 253 8.58 9.07 12.67
N MET A 254 8.69 10.16 13.44
CA MET A 254 9.47 11.35 13.08
C MET A 254 10.98 11.14 13.15
N ILE A 255 11.47 10.24 14.02
CA ILE A 255 12.91 10.06 14.30
C ILE A 255 13.69 9.81 13.01
N SER A 256 13.26 8.82 12.21
CA SER A 256 13.94 8.49 10.96
C SER A 256 13.89 9.62 9.93
N VAL A 257 12.84 10.45 9.96
CA VAL A 257 12.68 11.58 9.03
C VAL A 257 13.61 12.72 9.42
N TYR A 258 13.72 13.03 10.71
CA TYR A 258 14.69 14.01 11.20
C TYR A 258 16.13 13.60 10.92
N HIS A 259 16.49 12.32 11.11
CA HIS A 259 17.81 11.84 10.69
C HIS A 259 18.06 12.06 9.19
N ALA A 260 17.07 11.79 8.33
CA ALA A 260 17.22 11.99 6.90
C ALA A 260 17.38 13.47 6.52
N LEU A 261 16.59 14.37 7.13
CA LEU A 261 16.73 15.81 6.94
C LEU A 261 18.09 16.34 7.42
N ALA A 262 18.57 15.86 8.56
CA ALA A 262 19.89 16.21 9.07
C ALA A 262 21.00 15.84 8.07
N HIS A 263 20.91 14.68 7.42
CA HIS A 263 21.85 14.27 6.39
C HIS A 263 21.78 15.12 5.11
N ILE A 264 20.60 15.64 4.76
CA ILE A 264 20.44 16.54 3.61
C ILE A 264 21.08 17.89 3.89
N GLU A 265 20.83 18.45 5.07
CA GLU A 265 21.37 19.76 5.50
C GLU A 265 22.85 19.69 5.89
N TYR A 266 23.45 18.51 6.01
CA TYR A 266 24.90 18.41 6.27
C TYR A 266 25.78 18.91 5.09
N GLN A 267 25.19 19.49 4.05
CA GLN A 267 25.90 19.96 2.87
C GLN A 267 26.65 21.28 3.11
N SER A 268 27.94 21.15 3.43
CA SER A 268 29.08 22.07 3.23
C SER A 268 29.06 23.50 3.78
N SER A 269 27.92 24.12 4.11
CA SER A 269 27.88 25.47 4.71
C SER A 269 27.75 25.42 6.24
N GLU A 270 28.22 26.46 6.93
CA GLU A 270 28.08 26.58 8.40
C GLU A 270 26.60 26.66 8.81
N ASP A 271 25.79 27.44 8.08
CA ASP A 271 24.36 27.59 8.32
C ASP A 271 23.60 26.26 8.15
N ASP A 272 23.98 25.44 7.17
CA ASP A 272 23.34 24.14 6.94
C ASP A 272 23.80 23.10 8.00
N MET A 273 25.02 23.23 8.50
CA MET A 273 25.51 22.41 9.63
C MET A 273 24.72 22.69 10.93
N GLU A 274 24.37 23.94 11.22
CA GLU A 274 23.54 24.28 12.37
C GLU A 274 22.14 23.65 12.29
N LYS A 275 21.50 23.72 11.11
CA LYS A 275 20.21 23.05 10.86
C LYS A 275 20.31 21.54 11.00
N SER A 276 21.39 20.94 10.50
CA SER A 276 21.65 19.51 10.63
C SER A 276 21.70 19.09 12.10
N ILE A 277 22.42 19.85 12.94
CA ILE A 277 22.49 19.62 14.38
C ILE A 277 21.12 19.75 15.05
N ASP A 278 20.31 20.74 14.67
CA ASP A 278 18.95 20.92 15.19
C ASP A 278 18.06 19.70 14.90
N TYR A 279 18.12 19.17 13.68
CA TYR A 279 17.38 17.96 13.33
C TYR A 279 17.85 16.72 14.11
N PHE A 280 19.16 16.52 14.29
CA PHE A 280 19.65 15.41 15.13
C PHE A 280 19.23 15.56 16.59
N LYS A 281 19.20 16.79 17.13
CA LYS A 281 18.70 17.05 18.49
C LYS A 281 17.23 16.68 18.63
N LYS A 282 16.37 17.09 17.69
CA LYS A 282 14.95 16.71 17.67
C LYS A 282 14.76 15.20 17.65
N ALA A 283 15.50 14.48 16.81
CA ALA A 283 15.46 13.02 16.77
C ALA A 283 15.85 12.39 18.12
N TYR A 284 16.91 12.90 18.75
CA TYR A 284 17.40 12.43 20.04
C TYR A 284 16.42 12.72 21.19
N GLU A 285 15.83 13.91 21.23
CA GLU A 285 14.85 14.31 22.24
C GLU A 285 13.61 13.41 22.22
N ILE A 286 13.10 13.08 21.03
CA ILE A 286 11.99 12.13 20.88
C ILE A 286 12.42 10.74 21.34
N SER A 287 13.60 10.28 20.90
CA SER A 287 14.10 8.95 21.27
C SER A 287 14.30 8.76 22.77
N ASN A 288 14.64 9.82 23.52
CA ASN A 288 14.85 9.75 24.97
C ASN A 288 13.55 9.71 25.79
N LYS A 289 12.41 10.08 25.18
CA LYS A 289 11.11 10.10 25.84
C LYS A 289 10.38 8.75 25.76
N MET A 290 10.92 7.79 25.03
CA MET A 290 10.35 6.46 24.80
C MET A 290 10.97 5.38 25.67
#